data_AF-A0AA35SWW1-F1
#
_entry.id   AF-A0AA35SWW1-F1
#
_cell.length_a   1.000
_cell.length_b   1.000
_cell.length_c   1.000
_cell.angle_alpha   90.00
_cell.angle_beta   90.00
_cell.angle_gamma   90.00
#
_symmetry.space_group_name_H-M   'P 1'
#
loop_
_entity.id
_entity.type
_entity.pdbx_description
1 polymer ?
#
loop_
_entity_poly.entity_id
_entity_poly.type
_entity_poly.pdbx_seq_one_letter_code
_entity_poly.pdbx_strand_id
1 'polypeptide(L)'
;MRRNAAEIADANRVSIVINPVEATAAVPLPARMQGLVAEAADQAGLSYQSLPSGAGHDAQAIAQITESGMVFVPSVDGISHSPDEFSLPSDCANGAQALLNMLLMADARF
;
A
#
# COMPACT_ATOMS: atom_id res chain seq x y z
N MET A 1 7.42 -22.29 9.12
CA MET A 1 8.46 -22.23 8.07
C MET A 1 9.72 -23.03 8.44
N ARG A 2 10.59 -22.60 9.37
CA ARG A 2 11.86 -23.32 9.67
C ARG A 2 11.68 -24.78 10.09
N ARG A 3 10.71 -25.04 10.96
CA ARG A 3 10.33 -26.41 11.37
C ARG A 3 9.93 -27.28 10.18
N ASN A 4 8.98 -26.82 9.37
CA ASN A 4 8.53 -27.56 8.17
C ASN A 4 9.69 -27.79 7.19
N ALA A 5 10.59 -26.81 7.02
CA ALA A 5 11.76 -26.98 6.17
C ALA A 5 12.71 -28.07 6.68
N ALA A 6 12.93 -28.16 8.00
CA ALA A 6 13.72 -29.21 8.60
C ALA A 6 13.08 -30.60 8.42
N GLU A 7 11.77 -30.72 8.60
CA GLU A 7 11.01 -31.95 8.37
C GLU A 7 11.11 -32.43 6.91
N ILE A 8 10.98 -31.51 5.94
CA ILE A 8 11.13 -31.82 4.51
C ILE A 8 12.57 -32.22 4.18
N ALA A 9 13.56 -31.53 4.74
CA ALA A 9 14.99 -31.82 4.52
C ALA A 9 15.33 -33.25 4.97
N ASP A 10 14.87 -33.65 6.15
CA ASP A 10 15.06 -34.99 6.70
C ASP A 10 14.34 -36.05 5.86
N ALA A 11 13.05 -35.85 5.58
CA ALA A 11 12.24 -36.79 4.79
C ALA A 11 12.80 -37.06 3.38
N ASN A 12 13.46 -36.07 2.78
CA ASN A 12 14.01 -36.17 1.42
C ASN A 12 15.54 -36.38 1.41
N ARG A 13 16.20 -36.47 2.57
CA ARG A 13 17.67 -36.60 2.70
C ARG A 13 18.45 -35.53 1.93
N VAL A 14 17.97 -34.30 1.98
CA VAL A 14 18.61 -33.12 1.38
C VAL A 14 18.97 -32.10 2.46
N SER A 15 19.82 -31.14 2.12
CA SER A 15 20.10 -29.99 2.99
C SER A 15 19.31 -28.77 2.53
N ILE A 16 18.69 -28.04 3.47
CA ILE A 16 18.00 -26.78 3.19
C ILE A 16 18.61 -25.69 4.08
N VAL A 17 19.06 -24.60 3.46
CA VAL A 17 19.59 -23.41 4.15
C VAL A 17 18.61 -22.25 3.95
N ILE A 18 18.15 -21.65 5.04
CA ILE A 18 17.24 -20.50 5.01
C ILE A 18 18.01 -19.25 5.43
N ASN A 19 18.21 -18.35 4.47
CA ASN A 19 18.79 -17.03 4.70
C ASN A 19 17.69 -15.97 4.54
N PRO A 20 17.19 -15.36 5.63
CA PRO A 20 16.26 -14.24 5.54
C PRO A 20 16.94 -13.08 4.79
N VAL A 21 16.30 -12.58 3.73
CA VAL A 21 16.83 -11.48 2.92
C VAL A 21 16.29 -10.14 3.42
N GLU A 22 15.01 -10.09 3.77
CA GLU A 22 14.36 -8.86 4.21
C GLU A 22 13.26 -9.17 5.23
N ALA A 23 13.09 -8.27 6.19
CA ALA A 23 11.98 -8.27 7.14
C ALA A 23 11.58 -6.83 7.41
N THR A 24 10.42 -6.43 6.89
CA THR A 24 9.94 -5.05 6.98
C THR A 24 8.81 -4.97 8.00
N ALA A 25 8.94 -4.09 8.98
CA ALA A 25 7.88 -3.83 9.95
C ALA A 25 6.77 -2.97 9.32
N ALA A 26 5.57 -3.01 9.90
CA ALA A 26 4.49 -2.12 9.49
C ALA A 26 4.91 -0.65 9.66
N VAL A 27 4.66 0.17 8.63
CA VAL A 27 5.01 1.60 8.63
C VAL A 27 3.73 2.42 8.76
N PRO A 28 3.44 2.99 9.95
CA PRO A 28 2.26 3.83 10.14
C PRO A 28 2.45 5.16 9.42
N LEU A 29 1.55 5.48 8.50
CA LEU A 29 1.51 6.82 7.88
C LEU A 29 0.89 7.83 8.85
N PRO A 30 1.37 9.10 8.90
CA PRO A 30 0.89 10.07 9.87
C PRO A 30 -0.61 10.38 9.75
N ALA A 31 -1.30 10.49 10.88
CA ALA A 31 -2.75 10.74 10.92
C ALA A 31 -3.17 12.02 10.17
N ARG A 32 -2.33 13.07 10.18
CA ARG A 32 -2.59 14.30 9.42
C ARG A 32 -2.57 14.07 7.91
N MET A 33 -1.69 13.20 7.38
CA MET A 33 -1.62 12.88 5.95
C MET A 33 -2.84 12.05 5.54
N GLN A 34 -3.26 11.11 6.39
CA GLN A 34 -4.52 10.39 6.20
C GLN A 34 -5.73 11.32 6.23
N GLY A 35 -5.72 12.31 7.12
CA GLY A 35 -6.74 13.36 7.19
C GLY A 35 -6.83 14.22 5.93
N LEU A 36 -5.69 14.58 5.33
CA LEU A 36 -5.66 15.30 4.05
C LEU A 36 -6.27 14.47 2.91
N VAL A 37 -6.00 13.16 2.87
CA VAL A 37 -6.61 12.26 1.88
C VAL A 37 -8.13 12.16 2.07
N ALA A 38 -8.59 12.04 3.31
CA ALA A 38 -10.01 12.02 3.64
C ALA A 38 -10.71 13.31 3.21
N GLU A 39 -10.15 14.48 3.57
CA GLU A 39 -10.70 15.78 3.18
C GLU A 39 -10.68 15.98 1.67
N ALA A 40 -9.63 15.52 0.98
CA ALA A 40 -9.55 15.56 -0.47
C ALA A 40 -10.63 14.72 -1.17
N ALA A 41 -10.97 13.55 -0.60
CA ALA A 41 -12.06 12.72 -1.07
C ALA A 41 -13.43 13.36 -0.78
N ASP A 42 -13.62 13.97 0.39
CA ASP A 42 -14.84 14.72 0.74
C ASP A 42 -15.07 15.88 -0.24
N GLN A 43 -14.03 16.67 -0.57
CA GLN A 43 -14.13 17.74 -1.56
C GLN A 43 -14.46 17.26 -2.97
N ALA A 44 -14.04 16.05 -3.33
CA ALA A 44 -14.39 15.41 -4.60
C ALA A 44 -15.78 14.74 -4.57
N GLY A 45 -16.47 14.72 -3.43
CA GLY A 45 -17.77 14.06 -3.27
C GLY A 45 -17.68 12.52 -3.35
N LEU A 46 -16.53 11.95 -2.98
CA LEU A 46 -16.26 10.52 -3.09
C LEU A 46 -16.50 9.81 -1.76
N SER A 47 -17.04 8.60 -1.80
CA SER A 47 -17.01 7.71 -0.64
C SER A 47 -15.62 7.11 -0.46
N TYR A 48 -15.21 6.90 0.78
CA TYR A 48 -13.91 6.30 1.11
C TYR A 48 -13.97 5.50 2.40
N GLN A 49 -12.92 4.71 2.63
CA GLN A 49 -12.66 4.01 3.88
C GLN A 49 -11.17 4.03 4.19
N SER A 50 -10.80 3.98 5.47
CA SER A 50 -9.41 3.79 5.89
C SER A 50 -9.02 2.32 5.75
N LEU A 51 -7.85 2.04 5.19
CA LEU A 51 -7.37 0.69 4.93
C LEU A 51 -5.85 0.61 5.16
N PRO A 52 -5.34 -0.43 5.87
CA PRO A 52 -3.92 -0.74 5.85
C PRO A 52 -3.52 -1.34 4.49
N SER A 53 -2.38 -0.93 3.92
CA SER A 53 -1.86 -1.64 2.74
C SER A 53 -1.29 -3.01 3.15
N GLY A 54 -1.75 -4.07 2.46
CA GLY A 54 -1.21 -5.41 2.58
C GLY A 54 0.04 -5.65 1.75
N ALA A 55 0.38 -4.73 0.83
CA ALA A 55 1.53 -4.82 -0.06
C ALA A 55 2.63 -3.83 0.34
N GLY A 56 3.87 -4.15 -0.06
CA GLY A 56 4.98 -3.21 0.03
C GLY A 56 4.86 -2.13 -1.05
N HIS A 57 5.19 -0.88 -0.70
CA HIS A 57 5.21 0.26 -1.62
C HIS A 57 6.39 1.16 -1.29
N ASP A 58 6.88 1.93 -2.27
CA ASP A 58 7.96 2.89 -2.08
C ASP A 58 7.66 3.92 -0.98
N ALA A 59 6.38 4.22 -0.75
CA ALA A 59 5.93 5.07 0.35
C ALA A 59 6.44 4.58 1.73
N GLN A 60 6.68 3.28 1.92
CA GLN A 60 7.27 2.73 3.15
C GLN A 60 8.72 3.20 3.34
N ALA A 61 9.51 3.21 2.26
CA ALA A 61 10.88 3.73 2.29
C ALA A 61 10.89 5.26 2.42
N ILE A 62 10.02 5.96 1.68
CA ILE A 62 9.91 7.42 1.72
C ILE A 62 9.47 7.91 3.11
N ALA A 63 8.62 7.16 3.80
CA ALA A 63 8.17 7.47 5.16
C ALA A 63 9.31 7.50 6.21
N GLN A 64 10.50 6.97 5.90
CA GLN A 64 11.70 7.10 6.74
C GLN A 64 12.37 8.48 6.60
N ILE A 65 12.06 9.21 5.52
CA ILE A 65 12.72 10.47 5.14
C ILE A 65 11.80 11.64 5.40
N THR A 66 10.53 11.51 5.06
CA THR A 66 9.52 12.57 5.15
C THR A 66 8.14 11.99 5.43
N GLU A 67 7.19 12.88 5.63
CA GLU A 67 5.79 12.54 5.83
C GLU A 67 5.18 12.02 4.52
N SER A 68 4.56 10.83 4.57
CA SER A 68 3.97 10.19 3.41
C SER A 68 2.48 9.95 3.61
N GLY A 69 1.71 10.04 2.52
CA GLY A 69 0.31 9.65 2.43
C GLY A 69 0.09 8.73 1.22
N MET A 70 -0.99 7.95 1.24
CA MET A 70 -1.35 7.08 0.12
C MET A 70 -2.84 7.20 -0.19
N VAL A 71 -3.18 7.18 -1.47
CA VAL A 71 -4.55 7.15 -2.00
C VAL A 71 -4.70 5.84 -2.75
N PHE A 72 -5.72 5.04 -2.41
CA PHE A 72 -6.06 3.80 -3.10
C PHE A 72 -7.31 3.97 -3.94
N VAL A 73 -7.33 3.28 -5.07
CA VAL A 73 -8.50 3.10 -5.93
C VAL A 73 -8.83 1.61 -6.02
N PRO A 74 -10.10 1.23 -6.21
CA PRO A 74 -10.47 -0.16 -6.37
C PRO A 74 -9.94 -0.75 -7.68
N SER A 75 -9.47 -2.00 -7.60
CA SER A 75 -9.24 -2.87 -8.75
C SER A 75 -10.39 -3.88 -8.82
N VAL A 76 -10.85 -4.24 -10.03
CA VAL A 76 -11.91 -5.22 -10.26
C VAL A 76 -11.50 -6.55 -9.62
N ASP A 77 -12.37 -7.09 -8.78
CA ASP A 77 -12.16 -8.30 -7.98
C ASP A 77 -10.91 -8.29 -7.08
N GLY A 78 -10.29 -7.12 -6.87
CA GLY A 78 -9.05 -6.98 -6.10
C GLY A 78 -7.84 -7.67 -6.73
N ILE A 79 -7.90 -7.98 -8.03
CA ILE A 79 -6.81 -8.65 -8.75
C ILE A 79 -5.63 -7.69 -8.91
N SER A 80 -4.42 -8.21 -8.69
CA SER A 80 -3.16 -7.53 -8.99
C SER A 80 -2.06 -8.53 -9.38
N HIS A 81 -0.96 -8.07 -9.98
CA HIS A 81 0.14 -8.89 -10.50
C HIS A 81 -0.32 -9.94 -11.52
N SER A 82 -1.36 -9.60 -12.28
CA SER A 82 -1.98 -10.46 -13.29
C SER A 82 -2.30 -9.63 -14.55
N PRO A 83 -2.27 -10.22 -15.76
CA PRO A 83 -2.81 -9.56 -16.95
C PRO A 83 -4.28 -9.16 -16.84
N ASP A 84 -5.03 -9.80 -15.93
CA ASP A 84 -6.44 -9.48 -15.64
C ASP A 84 -6.59 -8.32 -14.63
N GLU A 85 -5.48 -7.74 -14.13
CA GLU A 85 -5.52 -6.56 -13.26
C GLU A 85 -6.14 -5.38 -14.01
N PHE A 86 -7.21 -4.82 -13.44
CA PHE A 86 -7.94 -3.74 -14.09
C PHE A 86 -8.65 -2.85 -13.08
N SER A 87 -8.43 -1.54 -13.17
CA SER A 87 -9.20 -0.51 -12.47
C SER A 87 -10.03 0.27 -13.48
N LEU A 88 -11.28 0.60 -13.14
CA LEU A 88 -12.12 1.35 -14.06
C LEU A 88 -11.51 2.73 -14.32
N PRO A 89 -11.55 3.26 -15.56
CA PRO A 89 -11.04 4.60 -15.84
C PRO A 89 -11.64 5.70 -14.93
N SER A 90 -12.90 5.55 -14.52
CA SER A 90 -13.55 6.44 -13.56
C SER A 90 -12.92 6.38 -12.17
N ASP A 91 -12.55 5.19 -11.69
CA ASP A 91 -11.92 5.02 -10.38
C ASP A 91 -10.50 5.59 -10.39
N CYS A 92 -9.75 5.38 -11.49
CA CYS A 92 -8.46 6.03 -11.70
C CYS A 92 -8.58 7.56 -11.73
N ALA A 93 -9.58 8.10 -12.42
CA ALA A 93 -9.84 9.54 -12.46
C ALA A 93 -10.21 10.10 -11.08
N ASN A 94 -11.05 9.39 -10.32
CA ASN A 94 -11.41 9.74 -8.95
C ASN A 94 -10.19 9.76 -8.02
N GLY A 95 -9.32 8.75 -8.10
CA GLY A 95 -8.07 8.70 -7.36
C GLY A 95 -7.12 9.84 -7.72
N ALA A 96 -6.99 10.15 -9.01
CA ALA A 96 -6.19 11.28 -9.48
C ALA A 96 -6.73 12.63 -8.99
N GLN A 97 -8.06 12.82 -8.99
CA GLN A 97 -8.69 14.03 -8.46
C GLN A 97 -8.47 14.18 -6.95
N ALA A 98 -8.63 13.11 -6.18
CA ALA A 98 -8.34 13.12 -4.75
C ALA A 98 -6.86 13.41 -4.47
N LEU A 99 -5.94 12.82 -5.25
CA LEU A 99 -4.51 13.10 -5.15
C LEU A 99 -4.20 14.57 -5.44
N LEU A 100 -4.78 15.14 -6.49
CA LEU A 100 -4.60 16.56 -6.83
C LEU A 100 -5.08 17.47 -5.68
N ASN A 101 -6.29 17.24 -5.17
CA ASN A 101 -6.84 18.00 -4.06
C ASN A 101 -5.94 17.90 -2.81
N MET A 102 -5.48 16.69 -2.47
CA MET A 102 -4.57 16.46 -1.35
C MET A 102 -3.25 17.23 -1.52
N LEU A 103 -2.64 17.19 -2.71
CA LEU A 103 -1.39 17.88 -2.99
C LEU A 103 -1.52 19.40 -2.83
N LEU A 104 -2.60 19.99 -3.37
CA LEU A 104 -2.87 21.43 -3.21
C LEU A 104 -3.09 21.83 -1.75
N MET A 105 -3.78 21.00 -0.96
CA MET A 105 -3.95 21.24 0.46
C MET A 105 -2.63 21.10 1.24
N ALA A 106 -1.80 20.13 0.87
CA ALA A 106 -0.48 19.95 1.48
C ALA A 106 0.41 21.16 1.23
N ASP A 107 0.51 21.62 -0.04
CA ASP A 107 1.28 22.79 -0.43
C ASP A 107 0.83 24.08 0.29
N ALA A 108 -0.46 24.22 0.57
CA ALA A 108 -0.99 25.38 1.30
C ALA A 108 -0.80 25.32 2.83
N ARG A 109 -0.53 24.13 3.40
CA ARG A 109 -0.52 23.90 4.86
C ARG A 109 0.87 23.60 5.42
N PHE A 110 1.84 23.28 4.57
CA PHE A 110 3.22 22.94 4.92
C PHE A 110 4.20 23.90 4.24
#